data_AF-A0A2L0B7T2-F1
#
_entry.id   AF-A0A2L0B7T2-F1
#
_cell.length_a   1.000
_cell.length_b   1.000
_cell.length_c   1.000
_cell.angle_alpha   90.00
_cell.angle_beta   90.00
_cell.angle_gamma   90.00
#
_symmetry.space_group_name_H-M   'P 1'
#
loop_
_entity.id
_entity.type
_entity.pdbx_description
1 polymer ?
#
loop_
_entity_poly.entity_id
_entity_poly.type
_entity_poly.pdbx_seq_one_letter_code
_entity_poly.pdbx_strand_id
1 'polypeptide(L)'
;FSGYDCDSDPCQNGGICRISDGGGYRCDCPKGTDGTNCELDSFNECDSNPCKHADATCQDKLGDYACYCPPKHTGKSCEVYDRNSPGGLGKPVLSHKETSIYYAKDFEMLREQCAKNNCQAKRGNFKCDEECNTYACDFDGNDCSLGINPWANCTAPIRCWEVFMDGNCNEECYNPQCLFDGRDCEKTLQLCNPIYDAYCQKHYANGHCDYGCNNAEC
;
A
#
# COMPACT_ATOMS: atom_id res chain seq x y z
N PHE A 1 -38.55 -9.94 -31.48
CA PHE A 1 -37.10 -10.12 -31.63
C PHE A 1 -36.47 -8.75 -31.63
N SER A 2 -35.78 -8.39 -30.56
CA SER A 2 -34.89 -7.21 -30.50
C SER A 2 -34.04 -7.37 -29.25
N GLY A 3 -33.04 -8.26 -29.33
CA GLY A 3 -31.91 -8.16 -28.41
C GLY A 3 -31.20 -6.85 -28.71
N TYR A 4 -30.90 -6.06 -27.70
CA TYR A 4 -30.26 -4.78 -27.90
C TYR A 4 -28.81 -5.06 -28.31
N ASP A 5 -28.38 -4.55 -29.46
CA ASP A 5 -27.08 -4.90 -30.06
C ASP A 5 -25.85 -4.56 -29.18
N CYS A 6 -26.04 -3.79 -28.10
CA CYS A 6 -25.01 -3.50 -27.10
C CYS A 6 -25.01 -4.45 -25.89
N ASP A 7 -26.02 -5.31 -25.70
CA ASP A 7 -26.11 -6.23 -24.54
C ASP A 7 -24.98 -7.28 -24.54
N SER A 8 -24.38 -7.53 -25.70
CA SER A 8 -23.23 -8.43 -25.85
C SER A 8 -21.87 -7.75 -25.65
N ASP A 9 -21.85 -6.47 -25.23
CA ASP A 9 -20.65 -5.65 -25.06
C ASP A 9 -19.63 -5.79 -26.20
N PRO A 10 -20.03 -5.52 -27.46
CA PRO A 10 -19.19 -5.79 -28.63
C PRO A 10 -17.94 -4.88 -28.72
N CYS A 11 -17.98 -3.71 -28.08
CA CYS A 11 -16.89 -2.74 -28.11
C CYS A 11 -15.78 -3.13 -27.13
N GLN A 12 -14.55 -3.20 -27.63
CA GLN A 12 -13.36 -3.61 -26.89
C GLN A 12 -12.56 -2.38 -26.40
N ASN A 13 -11.58 -2.62 -25.54
CA ASN A 13 -10.56 -1.64 -25.14
C ASN A 13 -11.11 -0.30 -24.59
N GLY A 14 -12.27 -0.35 -23.91
CA GLY A 14 -12.91 0.84 -23.35
C GLY A 14 -13.77 1.64 -24.34
N GLY A 15 -14.05 1.08 -25.52
CA GLY A 15 -15.03 1.63 -26.46
C GLY A 15 -16.44 1.70 -25.86
N ILE A 16 -17.14 2.79 -26.13
CA ILE A 16 -18.52 2.99 -25.66
C ILE A 16 -19.49 2.52 -26.74
N CYS A 17 -20.31 1.51 -26.41
CA CYS A 17 -21.33 1.01 -27.33
C CYS A 17 -22.52 1.96 -27.42
N ARG A 18 -22.93 2.30 -28.64
CA ARG A 18 -24.16 3.05 -28.92
C ARG A 18 -25.02 2.32 -29.94
N ILE A 19 -26.33 2.40 -29.75
CA ILE A 19 -27.29 1.90 -30.74
C ILE A 19 -27.30 2.84 -31.93
N SER A 20 -27.23 2.28 -33.14
CA SER A 20 -27.22 3.03 -34.39
C SER A 20 -28.64 3.33 -34.87
N ASP A 21 -28.88 4.54 -35.38
CA ASP A 21 -30.20 4.99 -35.84
C ASP A 21 -30.79 4.16 -37.01
N GLY A 22 -29.94 3.40 -37.72
CA GLY A 22 -30.32 2.51 -38.81
C GLY A 22 -30.55 1.04 -38.41
N GLY A 23 -30.49 0.70 -37.11
CA GLY A 23 -30.40 -0.66 -36.60
C GLY A 23 -28.94 -1.13 -36.48
N GLY A 24 -28.64 -1.94 -35.45
CA GLY A 24 -27.27 -2.34 -35.10
C GLY A 24 -26.65 -1.47 -34.00
N TYR A 25 -25.34 -1.66 -33.80
CA TYR A 25 -24.53 -0.88 -32.86
C TYR A 25 -23.39 -0.14 -33.57
N ARG A 26 -22.81 0.82 -32.86
CA ARG A 26 -21.57 1.51 -33.20
C ARG A 26 -20.73 1.65 -31.93
N CYS A 27 -19.43 1.46 -32.06
CA CYS A 27 -18.49 1.76 -30.99
C CYS A 27 -17.91 3.16 -31.14
N ASP A 28 -17.98 3.95 -30.07
CA ASP A 28 -17.18 5.16 -29.94
C ASP A 28 -15.83 4.76 -29.34
N CYS A 29 -14.80 4.69 -30.19
CA CYS A 29 -13.49 4.21 -29.78
C CYS A 29 -12.69 5.29 -29.03
N PRO A 30 -12.03 4.93 -27.91
CA PRO A 30 -11.12 5.83 -27.23
C PRO A 30 -9.92 6.16 -28.13
N LYS A 31 -9.29 7.30 -27.83
CA LYS A 31 -8.13 7.78 -28.57
C LYS A 31 -7.05 6.69 -28.61
N GLY A 32 -6.48 6.46 -29.79
CA GLY A 32 -5.46 5.43 -30.01
C GLY A 32 -6.04 4.10 -30.51
N THR A 33 -7.34 3.86 -30.36
CA THR A 33 -8.01 2.67 -30.92
C THR A 33 -8.95 3.02 -32.08
N ASP A 34 -9.11 2.09 -33.00
CA ASP A 34 -10.00 2.18 -34.17
C ASP A 34 -10.54 0.78 -34.54
N GLY A 35 -11.36 0.70 -35.58
CA GLY A 35 -12.03 -0.54 -36.01
C GLY A 35 -13.49 -0.56 -35.63
N THR A 36 -14.18 -1.65 -35.99
CA THR A 36 -15.64 -1.74 -35.76
C THR A 36 -15.95 -1.87 -34.27
N ASN A 37 -15.05 -2.55 -33.55
CA ASN A 37 -15.13 -2.87 -32.14
C ASN A 37 -13.97 -2.26 -31.35
N CYS A 38 -13.26 -1.26 -31.90
CA CYS A 38 -12.06 -0.66 -31.28
C CYS A 38 -10.92 -1.66 -31.06
N GLU A 39 -10.79 -2.63 -31.97
CA GLU A 39 -9.81 -3.72 -31.93
C GLU A 39 -8.48 -3.38 -32.61
N LEU A 40 -8.44 -2.30 -33.40
CA LEU A 40 -7.26 -1.88 -34.17
C LEU A 40 -6.52 -0.77 -33.46
N ASP A 41 -5.20 -0.83 -33.54
CA ASP A 41 -4.33 0.23 -33.07
C ASP A 41 -4.17 1.28 -34.16
N SER A 42 -4.49 2.53 -33.81
CA SER A 42 -4.49 3.66 -34.74
C SER A 42 -3.36 4.64 -34.47
N PHE A 43 -2.65 4.51 -33.35
CA PHE A 43 -1.63 5.46 -32.95
C PHE A 43 -0.56 4.77 -32.10
N ASN A 44 0.69 4.81 -32.53
CA ASN A 44 1.79 4.32 -31.72
C ASN A 44 2.14 5.36 -30.64
N GLU A 45 1.75 5.13 -29.40
CA GLU A 45 2.01 6.06 -28.30
C GLU A 45 3.50 6.25 -28.01
N CYS A 46 4.36 5.28 -28.35
CA CYS A 46 5.80 5.36 -28.14
C CYS A 46 6.51 6.39 -29.03
N ASP A 47 5.93 6.80 -30.15
CA ASP A 47 6.52 7.81 -31.04
C ASP A 47 6.68 9.17 -30.36
N SER A 48 5.88 9.44 -29.31
CA SER A 48 5.98 10.64 -28.50
C SER A 48 7.10 10.61 -27.44
N ASN A 49 7.85 9.51 -27.35
CA ASN A 49 8.83 9.23 -26.29
C ASN A 49 8.27 9.47 -24.87
N PRO A 50 7.20 8.74 -24.47
CA PRO A 50 6.53 9.00 -23.21
C PRO A 50 7.35 8.59 -21.98
N CYS A 51 8.28 7.63 -22.10
CA CYS A 51 9.14 7.17 -21.01
C CYS A 51 10.23 8.20 -20.67
N LYS A 52 10.37 8.58 -19.39
CA LYS A 52 11.19 9.72 -18.96
C LYS A 52 12.70 9.49 -18.98
N HIS A 53 13.13 8.23 -19.00
CA HIS A 53 14.54 7.87 -18.88
C HIS A 53 15.05 7.26 -20.17
N ALA A 54 16.29 7.59 -20.55
CA ALA A 54 16.89 7.15 -21.81
C ALA A 54 17.13 5.63 -21.87
N ASP A 55 17.29 5.00 -20.71
CA ASP A 55 17.42 3.56 -20.52
C ASP A 55 16.07 2.86 -20.30
N ALA A 56 14.95 3.60 -20.34
CA ALA A 56 13.63 3.00 -20.32
C ALA A 56 13.19 2.58 -21.74
N THR A 57 12.69 1.36 -21.87
CA THR A 57 12.17 0.84 -23.14
C THR A 57 10.68 1.09 -23.24
N CYS A 58 10.23 1.75 -24.31
CA CYS A 58 8.80 1.89 -24.61
C CYS A 58 8.30 0.71 -25.44
N GLN A 59 7.18 0.13 -25.03
CA GLN A 59 6.44 -0.86 -25.78
C GLN A 59 5.05 -0.33 -26.09
N ASP A 60 4.76 -0.25 -27.38
CA ASP A 60 3.46 0.16 -27.90
C ASP A 60 2.38 -0.88 -27.54
N LYS A 61 1.18 -0.39 -27.22
CA LYS A 61 0.02 -1.22 -26.89
C LYS A 61 -1.22 -0.59 -27.51
N LEU A 62 -2.25 -1.40 -27.68
CA LEU A 62 -3.51 -0.96 -28.27
C LEU A 62 -4.13 0.21 -27.49
N GLY A 63 -4.01 1.43 -28.03
CA GLY A 63 -4.47 2.68 -27.42
C GLY A 63 -3.77 3.08 -26.12
N ASP A 64 -2.58 2.53 -25.85
CA ASP A 64 -1.77 2.86 -24.68
C ASP A 64 -0.29 2.50 -24.89
N TYR A 65 0.57 2.80 -23.94
CA TYR A 65 1.96 2.34 -23.96
C TYR A 65 2.36 1.72 -22.62
N ALA A 66 3.45 0.96 -22.65
CA ALA A 66 4.12 0.49 -21.46
C ALA A 66 5.60 0.87 -21.47
N CYS A 67 6.07 1.49 -20.39
CA CYS A 67 7.48 1.73 -20.18
C CYS A 67 8.09 0.63 -19.32
N TYR A 68 9.27 0.14 -19.68
CA TYR A 68 10.10 -0.69 -18.83
C TYR A 68 11.14 0.18 -18.15
N CYS A 69 10.94 0.43 -16.87
CA CYS A 69 11.73 1.34 -16.06
C CYS A 69 13.06 0.74 -15.64
N PRO A 70 14.12 1.56 -15.59
CA PRO A 70 15.39 1.15 -15.02
C PRO A 70 15.29 0.95 -13.50
N PRO A 71 16.29 0.30 -12.89
CA PRO A 71 16.40 0.23 -11.45
C PRO A 71 16.30 1.61 -10.81
N LYS A 72 15.64 1.65 -9.66
CA LYS A 72 15.32 2.85 -8.89
C LYS A 72 14.25 3.77 -9.45
N HIS A 73 13.57 3.35 -10.53
CA HIS A 73 12.49 4.11 -11.13
C HIS A 73 11.22 3.27 -11.26
N THR A 74 10.06 3.94 -11.14
CA THR A 74 8.72 3.35 -11.24
C THR A 74 7.73 4.42 -11.73
N GLY A 75 6.44 4.10 -11.83
CA GLY A 75 5.43 4.95 -12.48
C GLY A 75 5.18 4.54 -13.93
N LYS A 76 4.05 4.99 -14.52
CA LYS A 76 3.62 4.55 -15.86
C LYS A 76 4.63 4.95 -16.94
N SER A 77 5.25 6.12 -16.75
CA SER A 77 6.28 6.69 -17.61
C SER A 77 7.67 6.66 -16.98
N CYS A 78 7.87 5.90 -15.90
CA CYS A 78 9.09 5.86 -15.09
C CYS A 78 9.45 7.17 -14.39
N GLU A 79 8.44 8.00 -14.10
CA GLU A 79 8.57 9.34 -13.53
C GLU A 79 8.84 9.38 -12.03
N VAL A 80 8.63 8.27 -11.32
CA VAL A 80 8.80 8.17 -9.87
C VAL A 80 10.15 7.56 -9.55
N TYR A 81 10.89 8.19 -8.64
CA TYR A 81 12.13 7.64 -8.08
C TYR A 81 11.82 6.84 -6.80
N ASP A 82 12.22 5.57 -6.78
CA ASP A 82 12.11 4.67 -5.63
C ASP A 82 13.45 3.95 -5.47
N ARG A 83 14.22 4.28 -4.43
CA ARG A 83 15.57 3.75 -4.20
C ARG A 83 15.65 2.22 -4.15
N ASN A 84 14.55 1.55 -3.79
CA ASN A 84 14.47 0.11 -3.62
C ASN A 84 13.88 -0.60 -4.84
N SER A 85 13.37 0.14 -5.84
CA SER A 85 12.79 -0.45 -7.04
C SER A 85 13.86 -1.22 -7.84
N PRO A 86 13.63 -2.51 -8.15
CA PRO A 86 14.51 -3.27 -9.06
C PRO A 86 14.34 -2.84 -10.53
N GLY A 87 13.40 -1.93 -10.84
CA GLY A 87 12.97 -1.60 -12.19
C GLY A 87 11.91 -2.58 -12.71
N GLY A 88 11.63 -2.53 -14.01
CA GLY A 88 10.65 -3.41 -14.68
C GLY A 88 9.45 -2.65 -15.24
N LEU A 89 8.32 -3.32 -15.44
CA LEU A 89 7.15 -2.73 -16.08
C LEU A 89 6.59 -1.57 -15.24
N GLY A 90 6.56 -0.37 -15.82
CA GLY A 90 6.00 0.83 -15.24
C GLY A 90 4.51 0.65 -14.95
N LYS A 91 4.12 0.91 -13.70
CA LYS A 91 2.73 0.82 -13.25
C LYS A 91 2.19 2.21 -12.99
N PRO A 92 0.91 2.49 -13.31
CA PRO A 92 0.29 3.76 -12.96
C PRO A 92 0.39 3.99 -11.46
N VAL A 93 0.89 5.17 -11.09
CA VAL A 93 0.85 5.64 -9.71
C VAL A 93 -0.61 5.94 -9.42
N LEU A 94 -1.25 5.12 -8.59
CA LEU A 94 -2.58 5.43 -8.08
C LEU A 94 -2.48 6.80 -7.40
N SER A 95 -3.28 7.75 -7.85
CA SER A 95 -3.35 9.07 -7.24
C SER A 95 -3.60 8.92 -5.75
N HIS A 96 -2.98 9.74 -4.88
CA HIS A 96 -3.28 9.74 -3.44
C HIS A 96 -4.79 9.76 -3.15
N LYS A 97 -5.57 10.41 -4.02
CA LYS A 97 -7.04 10.44 -3.93
C LYS A 97 -7.67 9.09 -4.26
N GLU A 98 -7.20 8.38 -5.28
CA GLU A 98 -7.70 7.06 -5.66
C GLU A 98 -7.27 6.00 -4.64
N THR A 99 -6.01 6.03 -4.20
CA THR A 99 -5.51 5.16 -3.13
C THR A 99 -6.33 5.37 -1.84
N SER A 100 -6.66 6.62 -1.48
CA SER A 100 -7.52 6.90 -0.33
C SER A 100 -8.94 6.33 -0.46
N ILE A 101 -9.50 6.26 -1.68
CA ILE A 101 -10.83 5.67 -1.93
C ILE A 101 -10.79 4.15 -1.79
N TYR A 102 -9.78 3.49 -2.34
CA TYR A 102 -9.59 2.05 -2.15
C TYR A 102 -9.37 1.71 -0.67
N TYR A 103 -8.53 2.47 0.03
CA TYR A 103 -8.33 2.30 1.47
C TYR A 103 -9.59 2.53 2.30
N ALA A 104 -10.43 3.50 1.91
CA ALA A 104 -11.72 3.72 2.59
C ALA A 104 -12.62 2.48 2.45
N LYS A 105 -12.67 1.86 1.27
CA LYS A 105 -13.42 0.62 1.03
C LYS A 105 -12.87 -0.56 1.84
N ASP A 106 -11.55 -0.74 1.84
CA ASP A 106 -10.93 -1.83 2.62
C ASP A 106 -11.19 -1.66 4.12
N PHE A 107 -11.16 -0.41 4.61
CA PHE A 107 -11.44 -0.11 6.00
C PHE A 107 -12.92 -0.33 6.37
N GLU A 108 -13.86 -0.03 5.46
CA GLU A 108 -15.28 -0.37 5.62
C GLU A 108 -15.48 -1.89 5.73
N MET A 109 -14.83 -2.68 4.86
CA MET A 109 -14.87 -4.13 4.92
C MET A 109 -14.34 -4.68 6.26
N LEU A 110 -13.24 -4.12 6.77
CA LEU A 110 -12.70 -4.49 8.08
C LEU A 110 -13.66 -4.14 9.22
N ARG A 111 -14.36 -3.01 9.16
CA ARG A 111 -15.39 -2.64 10.14
C ARG A 111 -16.59 -3.59 10.10
N GLU A 112 -17.00 -4.03 8.92
CA GLU A 112 -18.03 -5.07 8.80
C GLU A 112 -17.57 -6.39 9.45
N GLN A 113 -16.28 -6.73 9.34
CA GLN A 113 -15.73 -7.91 10.02
C GLN A 113 -15.76 -7.76 11.54
N CYS A 114 -15.44 -6.58 12.08
CA CYS A 114 -15.61 -6.30 13.51
C CYS A 114 -17.06 -6.53 13.98
N ALA A 115 -18.04 -6.13 13.15
CA ALA A 115 -19.46 -6.34 13.45
C ALA A 115 -19.83 -7.83 13.43
N LYS A 116 -19.34 -8.59 12.44
CA LYS A 116 -19.53 -10.06 12.37
C LYS A 116 -18.92 -10.79 13.57
N ASN A 117 -17.76 -10.36 14.03
CA ASN A 117 -17.06 -10.93 15.19
C ASN A 117 -17.67 -10.49 16.55
N ASN A 118 -18.72 -9.65 16.52
CA ASN A 118 -19.38 -9.06 17.68
C ASN A 118 -18.41 -8.29 18.59
N CYS A 119 -17.43 -7.60 18.01
CA CYS A 119 -16.40 -6.88 18.76
C CYS A 119 -16.96 -5.74 19.61
N GLN A 120 -18.12 -5.17 19.25
CA GLN A 120 -18.77 -4.13 20.04
C GLN A 120 -19.26 -4.61 21.42
N ALA A 121 -19.54 -5.91 21.58
CA ALA A 121 -19.91 -6.49 22.86
C ALA A 121 -18.70 -6.96 23.68
N LYS A 122 -17.54 -7.09 23.02
CA LYS A 122 -16.29 -7.57 23.60
C LYS A 122 -15.41 -6.42 24.10
N ARG A 123 -15.40 -5.29 23.40
CA ARG A 123 -14.60 -4.11 23.77
C ARG A 123 -14.82 -3.62 25.21
N GLY A 124 -13.75 -3.16 25.84
CA GLY A 124 -13.73 -2.55 27.18
C GLY A 124 -13.98 -3.52 28.33
N ASN A 125 -13.72 -4.81 28.12
CA ASN A 125 -13.92 -5.87 29.11
C ASN A 125 -12.60 -6.27 29.85
N PHE A 126 -11.48 -5.60 29.54
CA PHE A 126 -10.13 -5.88 30.05
C PHE A 126 -9.55 -7.25 29.66
N LYS A 127 -10.10 -7.87 28.62
CA LYS A 127 -9.63 -9.12 28.04
C LYS A 127 -9.40 -8.88 26.55
N CYS A 128 -8.15 -9.05 26.10
CA CYS A 128 -7.85 -8.97 24.68
C CYS A 128 -8.48 -10.14 23.91
N ASP A 129 -9.46 -9.85 23.06
CA ASP A 129 -9.98 -10.77 22.06
C ASP A 129 -9.26 -10.55 20.72
N GLU A 130 -8.37 -11.49 20.36
CA GLU A 130 -7.47 -11.38 19.19
C GLU A 130 -8.20 -11.15 17.86
N GLU A 131 -9.40 -11.71 17.69
CA GLU A 131 -10.22 -11.47 16.49
C GLU A 131 -10.75 -10.02 16.37
N CYS A 132 -10.65 -9.25 17.45
CA CYS A 132 -10.99 -7.83 17.56
C CYS A 132 -9.73 -6.95 17.70
N ASN A 133 -8.54 -7.55 17.74
CA ASN A 133 -7.27 -6.86 17.83
C ASN A 133 -6.82 -6.30 16.46
N THR A 134 -7.63 -5.40 15.91
CA THR A 134 -7.28 -4.69 14.68
C THR A 134 -7.53 -3.20 14.86
N TYR A 135 -6.82 -2.38 14.09
CA TYR A 135 -7.05 -0.93 14.10
C TYR A 135 -8.51 -0.56 13.77
N ALA A 136 -9.17 -1.30 12.87
CA ALA A 136 -10.57 -1.08 12.52
C ALA A 136 -11.57 -1.35 13.66
N CYS A 137 -11.20 -2.21 14.61
CA CYS A 137 -11.98 -2.53 15.80
C CYS A 137 -11.46 -1.80 17.05
N ASP A 138 -10.67 -0.73 16.89
CA ASP A 138 -10.03 0.02 17.99
C ASP A 138 -9.18 -0.87 18.92
N PHE A 139 -8.49 -1.89 18.41
CA PHE A 139 -7.70 -2.85 19.21
C PHE A 139 -8.51 -3.46 20.36
N ASP A 140 -9.72 -3.93 20.05
CA ASP A 140 -10.71 -4.41 21.00
C ASP A 140 -11.10 -3.36 22.05
N GLY A 141 -11.35 -2.13 21.60
CA GLY A 141 -11.59 -0.98 22.50
C GLY A 141 -10.42 -0.66 23.41
N ASN A 142 -9.21 -0.93 22.94
CA ASN A 142 -7.93 -0.83 23.63
C ASN A 142 -7.66 -1.91 24.69
N ASP A 143 -8.45 -2.98 24.78
CA ASP A 143 -8.16 -4.10 25.69
C ASP A 143 -6.86 -4.83 25.29
N CYS A 144 -6.52 -4.83 24.00
CA CYS A 144 -5.27 -5.40 23.46
C CYS A 144 -4.09 -4.43 23.44
N SER A 145 -4.31 -3.15 23.77
CA SER A 145 -3.30 -2.08 23.68
C SER A 145 -3.12 -1.33 25.00
N LEU A 146 -3.32 -2.02 26.12
CA LEU A 146 -3.15 -1.49 27.48
C LEU A 146 -4.01 -0.25 27.77
N GLY A 147 -5.20 -0.16 27.17
CA GLY A 147 -6.16 0.91 27.39
C GLY A 147 -5.88 2.20 26.62
N ILE A 148 -4.88 2.23 25.72
CA ILE A 148 -4.51 3.40 24.91
C ILE A 148 -4.54 3.06 23.42
N ASN A 149 -4.80 4.05 22.56
CA ASN A 149 -4.51 3.93 21.14
C ASN A 149 -3.07 4.45 20.89
N PRO A 150 -2.08 3.58 20.60
CA PRO A 150 -0.69 3.98 20.52
C PRO A 150 -0.39 4.95 19.36
N TRP A 151 -1.24 4.97 18.32
CA TRP A 151 -1.09 5.80 17.12
C TRP A 151 -2.09 6.97 17.06
N ALA A 152 -2.76 7.30 18.17
CA ALA A 152 -3.77 8.38 18.20
C ALA A 152 -3.25 9.73 17.70
N ASN A 153 -1.95 10.00 17.88
CA ASN A 153 -1.30 11.24 17.48
C ASN A 153 -0.47 11.11 16.19
N CYS A 154 -0.40 9.92 15.58
CA CYS A 154 0.41 9.68 14.39
C CYS A 154 -0.26 10.28 13.16
N THR A 155 0.42 11.21 12.47
CA THR A 155 -0.09 11.87 11.26
C THR A 155 0.67 11.47 9.99
N ALA A 156 1.37 10.32 10.02
CA ALA A 156 2.09 9.83 8.86
C ALA A 156 1.14 9.58 7.67
N PRO A 157 1.62 9.73 6.43
CA PRO A 157 0.84 9.47 5.21
C PRO A 157 0.54 7.98 5.00
N ILE A 158 1.20 7.09 5.74
CA ILE A 158 1.02 5.63 5.70
C ILE A 158 0.50 5.12 7.06
N ARG A 159 -0.01 3.88 7.07
CA ARG A 159 -0.54 3.23 8.27
C ARG A 159 0.59 2.64 9.11
N CYS A 160 1.17 3.44 9.99
CA CYS A 160 2.34 3.02 10.78
C CYS A 160 2.10 1.80 11.68
N TRP A 161 0.86 1.47 12.05
CA TRP A 161 0.58 0.25 12.81
C TRP A 161 0.69 -1.04 11.99
N GLU A 162 0.68 -0.99 10.66
CA GLU A 162 0.84 -2.16 9.78
C GLU A 162 2.31 -2.49 9.49
N VAL A 163 3.18 -1.50 9.61
CA VAL A 163 4.63 -1.61 9.34
C VAL A 163 5.47 -1.51 10.61
N PHE A 164 4.84 -1.31 11.77
CA PHE A 164 5.54 -1.20 13.05
C PHE A 164 6.31 -2.48 13.38
N MET A 165 7.63 -2.36 13.57
CA MET A 165 8.52 -3.45 13.96
C MET A 165 8.54 -4.61 12.93
N ASP A 166 8.41 -4.28 11.64
CA ASP A 166 8.44 -5.24 10.54
C ASP A 166 9.86 -5.53 10.00
N GLY A 167 10.86 -4.77 10.48
CA GLY A 167 12.26 -4.87 10.09
C GLY A 167 12.66 -4.06 8.86
N ASN A 168 11.72 -3.36 8.21
CA ASN A 168 11.97 -2.42 7.13
C ASN A 168 11.89 -0.99 7.68
N CYS A 169 12.86 -0.14 7.37
CA CYS A 169 12.79 1.25 7.79
C CYS A 169 11.80 2.05 6.93
N ASN A 170 10.69 2.48 7.54
CA ASN A 170 9.72 3.42 7.00
C ASN A 170 9.96 4.82 7.61
N GLU A 171 10.72 5.66 6.87
CA GLU A 171 11.09 7.01 7.32
C GLU A 171 9.87 7.89 7.65
N GLU A 172 8.72 7.67 7.02
CA GLU A 172 7.48 8.39 7.33
C GLU A 172 6.92 8.08 8.73
N CYS A 173 7.18 6.87 9.24
CA CYS A 173 6.80 6.40 10.56
C CYS A 173 7.88 6.62 11.62
N TYR A 174 9.09 7.01 11.21
CA TYR A 174 10.22 7.27 12.10
C TYR A 174 10.12 8.64 12.79
N ASN A 175 9.11 8.81 13.62
CA ASN A 175 8.92 10.00 14.44
C ASN A 175 8.24 9.65 15.77
N PRO A 176 8.31 10.53 16.79
CA PRO A 176 7.78 10.23 18.13
C PRO A 176 6.28 9.94 18.17
N GLN A 177 5.49 10.54 17.27
CA GLN A 177 4.03 10.38 17.23
C GLN A 177 3.63 9.01 16.68
N CYS A 178 4.50 8.40 15.86
CA CYS A 178 4.32 7.11 15.22
C CYS A 178 5.26 6.04 15.82
N LEU A 179 5.73 6.26 17.06
CA LEU A 179 6.51 5.31 17.85
C LEU A 179 7.84 4.88 17.20
N PHE A 180 8.47 5.80 16.45
CA PHE A 180 9.76 5.59 15.79
C PHE A 180 9.80 4.32 14.93
N ASP A 181 8.69 3.99 14.28
CA ASP A 181 8.61 2.83 13.39
C ASP A 181 9.06 1.52 14.06
N GLY A 182 8.72 1.32 15.34
CA GLY A 182 9.16 0.12 16.07
C GLY A 182 10.68 0.00 16.27
N ARG A 183 11.41 1.08 15.96
CA ARG A 183 12.88 1.15 15.87
C ARG A 183 13.49 0.40 14.69
N ASP A 184 12.73 0.14 13.63
CA ASP A 184 13.24 -0.49 12.39
C ASP A 184 14.25 0.40 11.64
N CYS A 185 14.15 1.71 11.81
CA CYS A 185 15.11 2.68 11.27
C CYS A 185 16.36 2.88 12.13
N GLU A 186 16.36 2.40 13.38
CA GLU A 186 17.54 2.46 14.22
C GLU A 186 18.52 1.37 13.79
N LYS A 187 19.82 1.69 13.80
CA LYS A 187 20.83 0.64 13.65
C LYS A 187 20.67 -0.29 14.84
N THR A 188 20.25 -1.52 14.59
CA THR A 188 20.09 -2.55 15.61
C THR A 188 21.36 -2.63 16.46
N LEU A 189 21.28 -2.14 17.69
CA LEU A 189 22.21 -2.56 18.72
C LEU A 189 22.03 -4.06 18.84
N GLN A 190 23.13 -4.81 18.89
CA GLN A 190 23.04 -6.24 19.13
C GLN A 190 22.32 -6.48 20.46
N LEU A 191 21.68 -7.63 20.64
CA LEU A 191 21.12 -7.97 21.94
C LEU A 191 22.24 -8.02 22.98
N CYS A 192 21.93 -7.67 24.24
CA CYS A 192 22.84 -7.91 25.35
C CYS A 192 23.32 -9.37 25.31
N ASN A 193 24.61 -9.59 25.56
CA ASN A 193 25.19 -10.91 25.47
C ASN A 193 24.40 -11.92 26.34
N PRO A 194 23.86 -13.01 25.78
CA PRO A 194 22.96 -13.92 26.50
C PRO A 194 23.58 -14.55 27.77
N ILE A 195 24.92 -14.66 27.83
CA ILE A 195 25.63 -15.20 29.00
C ILE A 195 25.61 -14.18 30.14
N TYR A 196 25.68 -12.89 29.82
CA TYR A 196 25.76 -11.80 30.79
C TYR A 196 24.40 -11.13 31.06
N ASP A 197 23.39 -11.33 30.21
CA ASP A 197 22.06 -10.72 30.34
C ASP A 197 21.43 -10.94 31.72
N ALA A 198 21.44 -12.18 32.22
CA ALA A 198 20.93 -12.49 33.56
C ALA A 198 21.73 -11.82 34.70
N TYR A 199 23.05 -11.64 34.52
CA TYR A 199 23.89 -10.91 35.47
C TYR A 199 23.57 -9.41 35.44
N CYS A 200 23.51 -8.82 34.26
CA CYS A 200 23.21 -7.41 34.07
C CYS A 200 21.81 -7.04 34.58
N GLN A 201 20.79 -7.85 34.31
CA GLN A 201 19.43 -7.62 34.84
C GLN A 201 19.39 -7.59 36.37
N LYS A 202 20.12 -8.49 37.05
CA LYS A 202 20.18 -8.54 38.51
C LYS A 202 20.94 -7.36 39.11
N HIS A 203 21.89 -6.80 38.36
CA HIS A 203 22.75 -5.70 38.79
C HIS A 203 22.30 -4.33 38.26
N TYR A 204 21.21 -4.27 37.49
CA TYR A 204 20.69 -3.03 36.90
C TYR A 204 20.22 -2.06 37.98
N ALA A 205 20.71 -0.82 37.90
CA ALA A 205 20.33 0.29 38.78
C ALA A 205 20.44 0.00 40.30
N ASN A 206 21.35 -0.89 40.70
CA ASN A 206 21.54 -1.28 42.11
C ASN A 206 22.46 -0.32 42.91
N GLY A 207 22.95 0.75 42.27
CA GLY A 207 23.87 1.72 42.88
C GLY A 207 25.36 1.34 42.81
N HIS A 208 25.70 0.22 42.17
CA HIS A 208 27.07 -0.21 41.89
C HIS A 208 27.38 -0.15 40.39
N CYS A 209 28.65 0.09 40.05
CA CYS A 209 29.10 0.15 38.65
C CYS A 209 29.61 -1.22 38.22
N ASP A 210 28.90 -1.85 37.28
CA ASP A 210 29.26 -3.12 36.67
C ASP A 210 29.67 -2.87 35.20
N TYR A 211 30.98 -2.76 34.95
CA TYR A 211 31.52 -2.36 33.63
C TYR A 211 31.12 -3.27 32.46
N GLY A 212 30.85 -4.56 32.74
CA GLY A 212 30.39 -5.51 31.73
C GLY A 212 28.94 -5.29 31.28
N CYS A 213 28.20 -4.43 31.97
CA CYS A 213 26.79 -4.12 31.73
C CYS A 213 26.60 -2.62 31.39
N ASN A 214 27.64 -1.95 30.90
CA ASN A 214 27.63 -0.51 30.66
C ASN A 214 27.91 -0.24 29.17
N ASN A 215 26.98 -0.62 28.29
CA ASN A 215 27.26 -0.64 26.86
C ASN A 215 26.06 -0.48 25.92
N ALA A 216 24.99 0.26 26.17
CA ALA A 216 23.92 0.50 25.19
C ALA A 216 23.06 -0.72 24.80
N GLU A 217 23.63 -1.89 24.47
CA GLU A 217 22.86 -3.14 24.40
C GLU A 217 22.51 -3.72 25.77
N CYS A 218 23.37 -3.48 26.77
CA CYS A 218 23.20 -3.71 28.20
C CYS A 218 23.37 -2.34 28.92
#